data_AF-A0A1B6K798-F1
#
_entry.id   AF-A0A1B6K798-F1
#
_cell.length_a   1.000
_cell.length_b   1.000
_cell.length_c   1.000
_cell.angle_alpha   90.00
_cell.angle_beta   90.00
_cell.angle_gamma   90.00
#
_symmetry.space_group_name_H-M   'P 1'
#
loop_
_entity.id
_entity.type
_entity.pdbx_description
1 polymer ?
#
loop_
_entity_poly.entity_id
_entity_poly.type
_entity_poly.pdbx_seq_one_letter_code
_entity_poly.pdbx_strand_id
1 'polypeptide(L)'
;GYTFALYSQHLVLVYATSAFLGFFMNGYLTVGYEFGAELTFPHAETTTSGLLNAVGELCGMASVLGAGAMLEPYGSTFTNLALTVILAMGLVLSMPISKTKLRRLAASKVRPEENHLHIFQE
;
A
#
# COMPACT_ATOMS: atom_id res chain seq x y z
N GLY A 1 0.16 19.36 -2.40
CA GLY A 1 -0.49 19.09 -3.69
C GLY A 1 -1.75 19.92 -3.92
N TYR A 2 -2.72 19.88 -2.99
CA TYR A 2 -4.06 20.45 -3.16
C TYR A 2 -4.10 21.99 -3.22
N THR A 3 -3.34 22.68 -2.37
CA THR A 3 -3.30 24.16 -2.31
C THR A 3 -2.68 24.80 -3.57
N PHE A 4 -1.65 24.19 -4.16
CA PHE A 4 -1.05 24.68 -5.40
C PHE A 4 -1.98 24.49 -6.61
N ALA A 5 -2.76 23.41 -6.62
CA ALA A 5 -3.68 23.13 -7.71
C ALA A 5 -4.94 24.01 -7.71
N LEU A 6 -5.43 24.42 -6.53
CA LEU A 6 -6.46 25.46 -6.41
C LEU A 6 -5.98 26.82 -6.94
N TYR A 7 -4.69 27.13 -6.79
CA TYR A 7 -4.10 28.37 -7.29
C TYR A 7 -3.81 28.32 -8.81
N SER A 8 -3.62 27.14 -9.40
CA SER A 8 -3.20 26.98 -10.80
C SER A 8 -4.32 26.76 -11.83
N GLN A 9 -5.61 26.74 -11.45
CA GLN A 9 -6.76 26.46 -12.35
C GLN A 9 -6.69 25.14 -13.18
N HIS A 10 -5.63 24.33 -13.06
CA HIS A 10 -5.45 23.08 -13.81
C HIS A 10 -6.05 21.88 -13.08
N LEU A 11 -7.40 21.83 -13.03
CA LEU A 11 -8.18 20.71 -12.49
C LEU A 11 -7.77 19.35 -13.07
N VAL A 12 -7.39 19.29 -14.36
CA VAL A 12 -6.98 18.05 -15.05
C VAL A 12 -5.80 17.38 -14.35
N LEU A 13 -4.84 18.14 -13.83
CA LEU A 13 -3.66 17.60 -13.16
C LEU A 13 -4.01 17.00 -11.79
N VAL A 14 -4.98 17.60 -11.09
CA VAL A 14 -5.52 17.06 -9.83
C VAL A 14 -6.25 15.75 -10.08
N TYR A 15 -7.09 15.70 -11.11
CA TYR A 15 -7.82 14.49 -11.48
C TYR A 15 -6.87 13.37 -11.94
N ALA A 16 -5.85 13.69 -12.74
CA ALA A 16 -4.87 12.70 -13.17
C ALA A 16 -4.05 12.16 -11.99
N THR A 17 -3.59 13.04 -11.09
CA THR A 17 -2.82 12.63 -9.91
C THR A 17 -3.67 11.86 -8.89
N SER A 18 -4.94 12.24 -8.67
CA SER A 18 -5.84 11.48 -7.79
C SER A 18 -6.25 10.13 -8.39
N ALA A 19 -6.45 10.04 -9.71
CA ALA A 19 -6.73 8.79 -10.39
C ALA A 19 -5.54 7.83 -10.30
N PHE A 20 -4.32 8.33 -10.54
CA PHE A 20 -3.10 7.53 -10.37
C PHE A 20 -2.93 7.11 -8.91
N LEU A 21 -3.03 8.04 -7.96
CA LEU A 21 -2.87 7.74 -6.54
C LEU A 21 -3.91 6.71 -6.05
N GLY A 22 -5.17 6.84 -6.45
CA GLY A 22 -6.24 5.91 -6.11
C GLY A 22 -6.05 4.52 -6.75
N PHE A 23 -5.61 4.47 -8.01
CA PHE A 23 -5.29 3.21 -8.69
C PHE A 23 -4.18 2.43 -7.97
N PHE A 24 -3.09 3.11 -7.63
CA PHE A 24 -1.96 2.49 -6.93
C PHE A 24 -2.29 2.14 -5.47
N MET A 25 -3.11 2.93 -4.78
CA MET A 25 -3.54 2.65 -3.40
C MET A 25 -4.35 1.35 -3.32
N ASN A 26 -5.31 1.16 -4.23
CA ASN A 26 -6.12 -0.06 -4.28
C ASN A 26 -5.31 -1.27 -4.77
N GLY A 27 -4.46 -1.09 -5.80
CA GLY A 27 -3.60 -2.17 -6.30
C GLY A 27 -2.61 -2.67 -5.25
N TYR A 28 -2.03 -1.78 -4.46
CA TYR A 28 -1.14 -2.15 -3.35
C TYR A 28 -1.88 -2.90 -2.24
N LEU A 29 -3.12 -2.48 -1.93
CA LEU A 29 -3.93 -3.13 -0.91
C LEU A 29 -4.32 -4.57 -1.30
N THR A 30 -4.69 -4.81 -2.56
CA THR A 30 -4.95 -6.17 -3.07
C THR A 30 -3.73 -7.09 -2.95
N VAL A 31 -2.55 -6.62 -3.35
CA VAL A 31 -1.29 -7.39 -3.20
C VAL A 31 -0.92 -7.60 -1.73
N GLY A 32 -1.26 -6.64 -0.85
CA GLY A 32 -1.10 -6.75 0.59
C GLY A 32 -1.98 -7.84 1.21
N TYR A 33 -3.25 -7.95 0.78
CA TYR A 33 -4.15 -9.02 1.21
C TYR A 33 -3.67 -10.41 0.77
N GLU A 34 -3.24 -10.55 -0.48
CA GLU A 34 -2.65 -11.80 -0.98
C GLU A 34 -1.39 -12.20 -0.18
N PHE A 35 -0.57 -11.24 0.23
CA PHE A 35 0.59 -11.51 1.08
C PHE A 35 0.22 -11.89 2.51
N GLY A 36 -0.76 -11.19 3.10
CA GLY A 36 -1.24 -11.48 4.44
C GLY A 36 -1.76 -12.91 4.53
N ALA A 37 -2.59 -13.30 3.57
CA ALA A 37 -3.10 -14.67 3.44
C ALA A 37 -1.97 -15.71 3.34
N GLU A 38 -0.93 -15.42 2.56
CA GLU A 38 0.24 -16.30 2.39
C GLU A 38 1.09 -16.43 3.67
N LEU A 39 1.16 -15.38 4.50
CA LEU A 39 1.89 -15.40 5.78
C LEU A 39 1.13 -16.13 6.90
N THR A 40 -0.20 -16.15 6.87
CA THR A 40 -1.02 -16.74 7.93
C THR A 40 -1.51 -18.17 7.62
N PHE A 41 -0.98 -18.84 6.60
CA PHE A 41 -1.38 -20.21 6.27
C PHE A 41 -1.02 -21.18 7.43
N PRO A 42 -1.95 -22.02 7.96
CA PRO A 42 -3.28 -22.42 7.45
C PRO A 42 -4.47 -21.82 8.24
N HIS A 43 -4.41 -20.57 8.70
CA HIS A 43 -5.52 -19.87 9.36
C HIS A 43 -6.40 -19.09 8.36
N ALA A 44 -7.66 -18.85 8.73
CA ALA A 44 -8.70 -18.30 7.86
C ALA A 44 -8.31 -16.95 7.20
N GLU A 45 -8.27 -16.92 5.87
CA GLU A 45 -7.95 -15.75 5.04
C GLU A 45 -8.83 -14.52 5.33
N THR A 46 -10.08 -14.77 5.73
CA THR A 46 -11.05 -13.72 6.08
C THR A 46 -10.63 -12.94 7.34
N THR A 47 -10.01 -13.60 8.31
CA THR A 47 -9.57 -12.95 9.56
C THR A 47 -8.38 -12.02 9.32
N THR A 48 -7.41 -12.45 8.50
CA THR A 48 -6.23 -11.63 8.17
C THR A 48 -6.61 -10.43 7.31
N SER A 49 -7.44 -10.62 6.29
CA SER A 49 -7.90 -9.52 5.43
C SER A 49 -8.79 -8.54 6.19
N GLY A 50 -9.67 -9.04 7.06
CA GLY A 50 -10.52 -8.19 7.93
C GLY A 50 -9.71 -7.37 8.93
N LEU A 51 -8.69 -7.96 9.55
CA LEU A 51 -7.81 -7.25 10.48
C LEU A 51 -6.95 -6.20 9.75
N LEU A 52 -6.42 -6.53 8.57
CA LEU A 52 -5.61 -5.59 7.80
C LEU A 52 -6.45 -4.39 7.32
N ASN A 53 -7.71 -4.61 6.92
CA ASN A 53 -8.63 -3.51 6.59
C ASN A 53 -8.94 -2.65 7.82
N ALA A 54 -9.26 -3.27 8.96
CA ALA A 54 -9.58 -2.55 10.20
C ALA A 54 -8.40 -1.68 10.68
N VAL A 55 -7.16 -2.18 10.60
CA VAL A 55 -5.96 -1.40 10.95
C VAL A 55 -5.73 -0.25 9.96
N GLY A 56 -5.96 -0.49 8.67
CA GLY A 56 -5.87 0.55 7.63
C GLY A 56 -6.88 1.68 7.85
N GLU A 57 -8.13 1.34 8.14
CA GLU A 57 -9.18 2.30 8.45
C GLU A 57 -8.92 3.08 9.74
N LEU A 58 -8.46 2.41 10.80
CA LEU A 58 -8.10 3.08 12.06
C LEU A 58 -6.94 4.07 11.88
N CYS A 59 -5.92 3.68 11.10
CA CYS A 59 -4.81 4.58 10.75
C CYS A 59 -5.30 5.78 9.93
N GLY A 60 -6.14 5.55 8.93
CA GLY A 60 -6.74 6.60 8.12
C GLY A 60 -7.60 7.56 8.96
N MET A 61 -8.43 7.02 9.84
CA MET A 61 -9.30 7.81 10.72
C MET A 61 -8.50 8.65 11.72
N ALA A 62 -7.45 8.10 12.33
CA ALA A 62 -6.54 8.86 13.18
C ALA A 62 -5.85 10.00 12.42
N SER A 63 -5.43 9.76 11.18
CA SER A 63 -4.80 10.78 10.33
C SER A 63 -5.76 11.92 9.95
N VAL A 64 -7.04 11.61 9.71
CA VAL A 64 -8.08 12.63 9.43
C VAL A 64 -8.36 13.47 10.67
N LEU A 65 -8.50 12.85 11.84
CA LEU A 65 -8.70 13.56 13.10
C LEU A 65 -7.51 14.47 13.45
N GLY A 66 -6.28 13.96 13.28
CA GLY A 66 -5.06 14.74 13.46
C GLY A 66 -4.97 15.93 12.50
N ALA A 67 -5.31 15.73 11.22
CA ALA A 67 -5.38 16.83 10.26
C ALA A 67 -6.46 17.86 10.60
N GLY A 68 -7.62 17.42 11.10
CA GLY A 68 -8.68 18.29 11.58
C GLY A 68 -8.21 19.19 12.74
N ALA A 69 -7.55 18.61 13.73
CA ALA A 69 -6.99 19.36 14.86
C ALA A 69 -5.86 20.32 14.45
N MET A 70 -5.09 20.01 13.39
CA MET A 70 -4.07 20.91 12.86
C MET A 70 -4.63 22.02 11.96
N LEU A 71 -5.82 21.84 11.40
CA LEU A 71 -6.44 22.80 10.48
C LEU A 71 -6.81 24.11 11.16
N GLU A 72 -7.29 24.06 12.41
CA GLU A 72 -7.73 25.23 13.18
C GLU A 72 -6.59 26.23 13.48
N PRO A 73 -5.41 25.81 13.98
CA PRO A 73 -4.32 26.75 14.30
C PRO A 73 -3.36 27.06 13.13
N TYR A 74 -3.14 26.15 12.17
CA TYR A 74 -2.07 26.30 11.17
C TYR A 74 -2.56 26.56 9.73
N GLY A 75 -3.87 26.48 9.49
CA GLY A 75 -4.47 26.73 8.19
C GLY A 75 -4.26 25.60 7.16
N SER A 76 -4.99 25.69 6.06
CA SER A 76 -5.14 24.59 5.07
C SER A 76 -3.84 24.22 4.34
N THR A 77 -2.94 25.17 4.12
CA THR A 77 -1.67 24.93 3.42
C THR A 77 -0.73 24.06 4.23
N PHE A 78 -0.59 24.37 5.53
CA PHE A 78 0.31 23.64 6.41
C PHE A 78 -0.21 22.23 6.69
N THR A 79 -1.51 22.09 6.95
CA THR A 79 -2.18 20.79 7.13
C THR A 79 -2.04 19.90 5.89
N ASN A 80 -2.22 20.44 4.68
CA ASN A 80 -2.02 19.68 3.45
C ASN A 80 -0.56 19.23 3.24
N LEU A 81 0.40 20.06 3.62
CA LEU A 81 1.82 19.71 3.55
C LEU A 81 2.14 18.59 4.55
N ALA A 82 1.67 18.70 5.79
CA ALA A 82 1.82 17.68 6.82
C ALA A 82 1.20 16.34 6.39
N LEU A 83 -0.01 16.36 5.82
CA LEU A 83 -0.66 15.17 5.25
C LEU A 83 0.10 14.59 4.06
N THR A 84 0.73 15.43 3.23
CA THR A 84 1.55 14.92 2.13
C THR A 84 2.80 14.21 2.67
N VAL A 85 3.43 14.76 3.72
CA VAL A 85 4.62 14.17 4.37
C VAL A 85 4.28 12.87 5.09
N ILE A 86 3.13 12.77 5.79
CA ILE A 86 2.73 11.54 6.48
C ILE A 86 2.47 10.40 5.49
N LEU A 87 1.86 10.70 4.34
CA LEU A 87 1.67 9.73 3.25
C LEU A 87 3.00 9.32 2.61
N ALA A 88 3.89 10.28 2.35
CA ALA A 88 5.22 9.97 1.82
C ALA A 88 6.04 9.12 2.79
N MET A 89 5.95 9.39 4.09
CA MET A 89 6.58 8.58 5.14
C MET A 89 6.01 7.16 5.16
N GLY A 90 4.67 7.00 5.06
CA GLY A 90 4.02 5.69 4.94
C GLY A 90 4.48 4.90 3.70
N LEU A 91 4.69 5.58 2.57
CA LEU A 91 5.25 4.98 1.37
C LEU A 91 6.71 4.53 1.56
N VAL A 92 7.55 5.36 2.20
CA VAL A 92 8.96 5.03 2.50
C VAL A 92 9.05 3.85 3.47
N LEU A 93 8.19 3.81 4.50
CA LEU A 93 8.07 2.68 5.42
C LEU A 93 7.65 1.38 4.71
N SER A 94 6.92 1.49 3.60
CA SER A 94 6.48 0.34 2.79
C SER A 94 7.55 -0.16 1.81
N MET A 95 8.54 0.66 1.44
CA MET A 95 9.63 0.28 0.53
C MET A 95 10.48 -0.93 0.98
N PRO A 96 10.92 -1.05 2.26
CA PRO A 96 11.68 -2.22 2.71
C PRO A 96 10.84 -3.51 2.72
N ILE A 97 9.52 -3.41 2.90
CA ILE A 97 8.61 -4.57 2.82
C ILE A 97 8.56 -5.11 1.37
N SER A 98 8.53 -4.21 0.38
CA SER A 98 8.51 -4.56 -1.04
C SER A 98 9.78 -5.31 -1.50
N LYS A 99 10.95 -4.93 -0.98
CA LYS A 99 12.25 -5.60 -1.27
C LYS A 99 12.33 -7.04 -0.73
N THR A 100 11.55 -7.37 0.30
CA THR A 100 11.64 -8.66 1.00
C THR A 100 10.93 -9.79 0.23
N LYS A 101 10.10 -9.48 -0.77
CA LYS A 101 9.35 -10.47 -1.57
C LYS A 101 10.08 -11.06 -2.78
N LEU A 102 11.25 -10.56 -3.21
CA LEU A 102 11.93 -11.16 -4.37
C LEU A 102 12.75 -12.42 -4.04
N ARG A 103 13.16 -12.65 -2.79
CA ARG A 103 14.03 -13.81 -2.47
C ARG A 103 13.30 -15.17 -2.53
N ARG A 104 11.97 -15.23 -2.40
CA ARG A 104 11.22 -16.52 -2.39
C ARG A 104 10.59 -16.89 -3.74
N LEU A 105 10.18 -15.93 -4.56
CA LEU A 105 9.74 -16.17 -5.95
C LEU A 105 10.93 -16.45 -6.90
N ALA A 106 12.10 -15.85 -6.66
CA ALA A 106 13.33 -16.18 -7.39
C ALA A 106 13.84 -17.60 -7.06
N ALA A 107 13.57 -18.11 -5.86
CA ALA A 107 13.92 -19.48 -5.47
C ALA A 107 13.04 -20.54 -6.14
N SER A 108 11.75 -20.24 -6.40
CA SER A 108 10.87 -21.15 -7.16
C SER A 108 11.16 -21.18 -8.67
N LYS A 109 11.90 -20.20 -9.22
CA LYS A 109 12.38 -20.26 -10.61
C LYS A 109 13.64 -21.13 -10.76
N VAL A 110 14.26 -21.55 -9.65
CA VAL A 110 15.35 -22.54 -9.60
C VAL A 110 14.77 -23.93 -9.27
N ARG A 111 13.77 -24.36 -10.05
CA ARG A 111 13.52 -25.79 -10.22
C ARG A 111 13.15 -26.05 -11.68
N PRO A 112 14.10 -25.93 -12.62
CA PRO A 112 13.90 -26.47 -13.95
C PRO A 112 13.99 -28.01 -13.83
N GLU A 113 12.97 -28.72 -14.31
CA GLU A 113 13.17 -30.02 -14.97
C GLU A 113 13.86 -31.16 -14.16
N GLU A 114 13.66 -31.27 -12.85
CA GLU A 114 14.11 -32.44 -12.07
C GLU A 114 12.93 -33.26 -11.53
N ASN A 115 12.00 -33.64 -12.41
CA ASN A 115 11.08 -34.74 -12.07
C ASN A 115 10.61 -35.58 -13.26
N HIS A 116 11.18 -35.36 -14.46
CA HIS A 116 10.97 -36.25 -15.61
C HIS A 116 11.98 -37.42 -15.66
N LEU A 117 12.91 -37.51 -14.69
CA LEU A 117 13.95 -38.54 -14.65
C LEU A 117 13.81 -39.60 -13.54
N HIS A 118 12.69 -39.63 -12.80
CA HIS A 118 12.44 -40.66 -11.78
C HIS A 118 11.28 -41.60 -12.11
N ILE A 119 10.59 -41.42 -13.25
CA ILE A 119 9.54 -42.35 -13.72
C ILE A 119 10.11 -43.44 -14.65
N PHE A 120 11.40 -43.38 -15.01
CA PHE A 120 12.07 -44.38 -15.86
C PHE A 120 13.01 -45.33 -15.09
N GLN A 121 12.99 -45.34 -13.75
CA GLN A 121 13.83 -46.24 -12.97
C GLN A 121 13.16 -46.65 -11.65
N GLU A 122 12.20 -47.57 -11.73
CA GLU A 122 12.09 -48.84 -10.97
C GLU A 122 10.79 -49.58 -11.33
#